data_AF-A0A2R7NS18-F1
#
_entry.id   AF-A0A2R7NS18-F1
#
_cell.length_a   1.000
_cell.length_b   1.000
_cell.length_c   1.000
_cell.angle_alpha   90.00
_cell.angle_beta   90.00
_cell.angle_gamma   90.00
#
_symmetry.space_group_name_H-M   'P 1'
#
loop_
_entity.id
_entity.type
_entity.pdbx_description
1 polymer ?
#
loop_
_entity_poly.entity_id
_entity_poly.type
_entity_poly.pdbx_seq_one_letter_code
_entity_poly.pdbx_strand_id
1 'polypeptide(L)'
;MEKKDNKNYLIQSNYFTKSILKDVSEIQKDIIYFLQTQINFTERNPSGKVIFNYDKFLEYKKIEIKKNTYSPDEILSFCEGLININGVFYNKQTASTVLFNLFSDVEVNALNPKEFTISFANFGKIFFYEKFALEYAKTSKIQYTQIESSIIDLKGEKRKKFFELLSQYKSTGFYKVSLEEFKTLLGFIVYTHEEENETKETQQLQLKLLFQPDENVPFERKEYLKVWSEFKRVFLDPAIEEFNSNSNLDISNIICTPIKTGRKITGLYFTFQKRLDKEALEPEMMNAIKHFKDYGLNENQIMFLLQRIGYKEMFNRFMNAVTFNRYYDDKTSKYYHQKIWFDNATGEEIKKLGGYLYDKVFPELKK
;
A
#
# COMPACT_ATOMS: atom_id res chain seq x y z
N MET A 1 -20.92 -5.83 -18.09
CA MET A 1 -19.52 -5.97 -17.64
C MET A 1 -19.57 -6.53 -16.24
N GLU A 2 -19.11 -7.77 -16.09
CA GLU A 2 -19.02 -8.44 -14.80
C GLU A 2 -18.10 -7.65 -13.85
N LYS A 3 -18.52 -7.55 -12.58
CA LYS A 3 -17.73 -6.96 -11.50
C LYS A 3 -16.46 -7.80 -11.32
N LYS A 4 -15.29 -7.26 -11.70
CA LYS A 4 -14.01 -7.73 -11.11
C LYS A 4 -14.01 -7.23 -9.66
N ASP A 5 -14.48 -8.05 -8.73
CA ASP A 5 -14.27 -7.82 -7.30
C ASP A 5 -12.75 -7.82 -7.07
N ASN A 6 -12.16 -6.65 -6.79
CA ASN A 6 -10.79 -6.56 -6.28
C ASN A 6 -10.76 -7.08 -4.84
N LYS A 7 -11.00 -8.39 -4.63
CA LYS A 7 -11.13 -8.99 -3.29
C LYS A 7 -9.87 -8.85 -2.43
N ASN A 8 -8.72 -8.57 -3.03
CA ASN A 8 -7.44 -8.56 -2.34
C ASN A 8 -6.92 -7.15 -2.00
N TYR A 9 -7.56 -6.08 -2.50
CA TYR A 9 -7.03 -4.73 -2.35
C TYR A 9 -8.03 -3.74 -1.77
N LEU A 10 -7.60 -3.03 -0.73
CA LEU A 10 -8.25 -1.85 -0.21
C LEU A 10 -7.79 -0.64 -1.04
N ILE A 11 -8.74 0.22 -1.44
CA ILE A 11 -8.46 1.38 -2.28
C ILE A 11 -8.85 2.65 -1.54
N GLN A 12 -7.91 3.57 -1.44
CA GLN A 12 -8.11 4.89 -0.82
C GLN A 12 -7.38 5.98 -1.62
N SER A 13 -7.88 7.20 -1.60
CA SER A 13 -7.21 8.33 -2.25
C SER A 13 -5.88 8.64 -1.57
N ASN A 14 -4.93 9.18 -2.33
CA ASN A 14 -3.62 9.55 -1.80
C ASN A 14 -3.70 10.65 -0.70
N TYR A 15 -4.81 11.39 -0.63
CA TYR A 15 -5.07 12.32 0.46
C TYR A 15 -5.17 11.60 1.81
N PHE A 16 -5.84 10.45 1.86
CA PHE A 16 -5.95 9.65 3.09
C PHE A 16 -4.65 8.93 3.43
N THR A 17 -3.94 8.41 2.43
CA THR A 17 -2.61 7.80 2.66
C THR A 17 -1.62 8.80 3.27
N LYS A 18 -1.77 10.10 2.99
CA LYS A 18 -0.94 11.17 3.54
C LYS A 18 -1.58 11.94 4.70
N SER A 19 -2.71 11.48 5.22
CA SER A 19 -3.32 12.05 6.40
C SER A 19 -2.81 11.43 7.70
N ILE A 20 -2.97 12.17 8.78
CA ILE A 20 -2.67 11.77 10.15
C ILE A 20 -4.00 11.72 10.87
N LEU A 21 -4.34 10.55 11.42
CA LEU A 21 -5.53 10.39 12.24
C LEU A 21 -5.15 10.62 13.70
N LYS A 22 -5.99 11.34 14.45
CA LYS A 22 -5.79 11.57 15.88
C LYS A 22 -6.40 10.42 16.68
N ASP A 23 -5.62 9.87 17.61
CA ASP A 23 -6.06 8.92 18.66
C ASP A 23 -6.91 7.73 18.16
N VAL A 24 -6.66 7.27 16.92
CA VAL A 24 -7.34 6.11 16.36
C VAL A 24 -6.72 4.84 16.91
N SER A 25 -7.51 4.10 17.69
CA SER A 25 -7.14 2.77 18.17
C SER A 25 -6.94 1.77 17.02
N GLU A 26 -6.20 0.70 17.28
CA GLU A 26 -5.98 -0.37 16.30
C GLU A 26 -7.29 -1.00 15.81
N ILE A 27 -8.27 -1.19 16.70
CA ILE A 27 -9.57 -1.74 16.32
C ILE A 27 -10.36 -0.80 15.39
N GLN A 28 -10.32 0.50 15.66
CA GLN A 28 -10.95 1.50 14.79
C GLN A 28 -10.28 1.55 13.42
N LYS A 29 -8.96 1.41 13.36
CA LYS A 29 -8.22 1.31 12.10
C LYS A 29 -8.61 0.04 11.31
N ASP A 30 -8.79 -1.08 12.00
CA ASP A 30 -9.25 -2.34 11.40
C ASP A 30 -10.68 -2.24 10.88
N ILE A 31 -11.57 -1.54 11.60
CA ILE A 31 -12.92 -1.23 11.13
C ILE A 31 -12.84 -0.41 9.84
N ILE A 32 -11.99 0.62 9.77
CA ILE A 32 -11.80 1.42 8.55
C ILE A 32 -11.36 0.54 7.37
N TYR A 33 -10.45 -0.41 7.59
CA TYR A 33 -10.05 -1.36 6.54
C TYR A 33 -11.19 -2.27 6.11
N PHE A 34 -11.96 -2.81 7.06
CA PHE A 34 -13.12 -3.63 6.74
C PHE A 34 -14.19 -2.84 5.97
N LEU A 35 -14.45 -1.58 6.32
CA LEU A 35 -15.38 -0.75 5.56
C LEU A 35 -14.93 -0.55 4.12
N GLN A 36 -13.62 -0.41 3.88
CA GLN A 36 -13.09 -0.33 2.53
C GLN A 36 -13.35 -1.61 1.72
N THR A 37 -13.41 -2.80 2.34
CA THR A 37 -13.76 -4.03 1.60
C THR A 37 -15.24 -4.05 1.17
N GLN A 38 -16.09 -3.26 1.81
CA GLN A 38 -17.52 -3.15 1.47
C GLN A 38 -17.79 -2.04 0.44
N ILE A 39 -16.77 -1.26 0.08
CA ILE A 39 -16.89 -0.09 -0.80
C ILE A 39 -16.28 -0.40 -2.17
N ASN A 40 -16.96 0.05 -3.23
CA ASN A 40 -16.32 0.16 -4.54
C ASN A 40 -15.84 1.60 -4.76
N PHE A 41 -14.52 1.80 -4.75
CA PHE A 41 -13.91 3.11 -4.96
C PHE A 41 -14.35 3.79 -6.27
N THR A 42 -14.60 3.02 -7.33
CA THR A 42 -14.98 3.55 -8.66
C THR A 42 -16.49 3.61 -8.89
N GLU A 43 -17.28 3.48 -7.83
CA GLU A 43 -18.74 3.57 -7.92
C GLU A 43 -19.17 4.94 -8.50
N ARG A 44 -20.09 4.91 -9.47
CA ARG A 44 -20.54 6.12 -10.17
C ARG A 44 -21.45 7.00 -9.32
N ASN A 45 -22.27 6.39 -8.47
CA ASN A 45 -23.26 7.09 -7.63
C ASN A 45 -23.21 6.57 -6.18
N PRO A 46 -22.08 6.74 -5.49
CA PRO A 46 -21.93 6.26 -4.13
C PRO A 46 -22.84 7.03 -3.18
N SER A 47 -23.57 6.30 -2.33
CA SER A 47 -24.40 6.88 -1.26
C SER A 47 -23.52 7.56 -0.19
N GLY A 48 -22.29 7.08 -0.02
CA GLY A 48 -21.43 7.41 1.12
C GLY A 48 -21.95 6.82 2.43
N LYS A 49 -22.76 5.75 2.36
CA LYS A 49 -23.23 4.97 3.50
C LYS A 49 -22.83 3.52 3.32
N VAL A 50 -22.39 2.87 4.41
CA VAL A 50 -21.99 1.46 4.41
C VAL A 50 -22.61 0.76 5.61
N ILE A 51 -23.09 -0.45 5.39
CA ILE A 51 -23.57 -1.32 6.47
C ILE A 51 -22.36 -2.05 7.05
N PHE A 52 -22.09 -1.81 8.32
CA PHE A 52 -21.14 -2.61 9.10
C PHE A 52 -21.89 -3.76 9.76
N ASN A 53 -21.35 -4.97 9.63
CA ASN A 53 -21.86 -6.14 10.30
C ASN A 53 -20.72 -6.77 11.13
N TYR A 54 -20.93 -6.85 12.44
CA TYR A 54 -19.90 -7.27 13.38
C TYR A 54 -19.45 -8.72 13.18
N ASP A 55 -20.38 -9.62 12.86
CA ASP A 55 -20.04 -11.04 12.66
C ASP A 55 -19.17 -11.20 11.39
N LYS A 56 -19.49 -10.48 10.31
CA LYS A 56 -18.64 -10.41 9.10
C LYS A 56 -17.28 -9.78 9.36
N PHE A 57 -17.20 -8.79 10.26
CA PHE A 57 -15.93 -8.20 10.66
C PHE A 57 -15.05 -9.20 11.42
N LEU A 58 -15.63 -10.02 12.31
CA LEU A 58 -14.91 -11.10 12.98
C LEU A 58 -14.42 -12.18 12.02
N GLU A 59 -15.24 -12.55 11.03
CA GLU A 59 -14.85 -13.46 9.95
C GLU A 59 -13.67 -12.88 9.16
N TYR A 60 -13.71 -11.58 8.83
CA TYR A 60 -12.62 -10.87 8.15
C TYR A 60 -11.33 -10.88 8.97
N LYS A 61 -11.43 -10.74 10.31
CA LYS A 61 -10.30 -10.86 11.25
C LYS A 61 -9.86 -12.30 11.52
N LYS A 62 -10.53 -13.30 10.95
CA LYS A 62 -10.30 -14.74 11.19
C LYS A 62 -10.45 -15.12 12.68
N ILE A 63 -11.38 -14.48 13.38
CA ILE A 63 -11.65 -14.73 14.80
C ILE A 63 -12.85 -15.66 14.94
N GLU A 64 -12.74 -16.71 15.76
CA GLU A 64 -13.86 -17.61 16.06
C GLU A 64 -14.99 -16.89 16.81
N ILE A 65 -16.14 -16.72 16.14
CA ILE A 65 -17.34 -16.02 16.65
C ILE A 65 -17.80 -16.56 18.01
N LYS A 66 -17.66 -17.87 18.26
CA LYS A 66 -18.13 -18.54 19.48
C LYS A 66 -17.37 -18.14 20.76
N LYS A 67 -16.22 -17.48 20.64
CA LYS A 67 -15.34 -17.14 21.79
C LYS A 67 -15.20 -15.63 22.04
N ASN A 68 -15.61 -14.78 21.11
CA ASN A 68 -15.43 -13.33 21.16
C ASN A 68 -16.73 -12.60 20.82
N THR A 69 -17.65 -12.55 21.77
CA THR A 69 -18.86 -11.73 21.68
C THR A 69 -18.68 -10.48 22.54
N TYR A 70 -18.56 -9.32 21.91
CA TYR A 70 -18.73 -8.06 22.64
C TYR A 70 -20.21 -7.89 23.02
N SER A 71 -20.42 -7.33 24.21
CA SER A 71 -21.73 -6.87 24.67
C SER A 71 -22.25 -5.73 23.77
N PRO A 72 -23.57 -5.51 23.74
CA PRO A 72 -24.15 -4.35 23.05
C PRO A 72 -23.55 -3.01 23.49
N ASP A 73 -23.19 -2.86 24.77
CA ASP A 73 -22.58 -1.63 25.30
C ASP A 73 -21.17 -1.39 24.75
N GLU A 74 -20.37 -2.44 24.62
CA GLU A 74 -19.06 -2.36 23.95
C GLU A 74 -19.20 -1.99 22.47
N ILE A 75 -20.21 -2.55 21.79
CA ILE A 75 -20.51 -2.19 20.39
C ILE A 75 -20.91 -0.72 20.27
N LEU A 76 -21.77 -0.23 21.17
CA LEU A 76 -22.15 1.18 21.22
C LEU A 76 -20.94 2.09 21.48
N SER A 77 -20.05 1.72 22.41
CA SER A 77 -18.81 2.46 22.65
C SER A 77 -17.90 2.51 21.40
N PHE A 78 -17.82 1.43 20.62
CA PHE A 78 -17.11 1.46 19.33
C PHE A 78 -17.77 2.44 18.35
N CYS A 79 -19.10 2.40 18.23
CA CYS A 79 -19.85 3.31 17.36
C CYS A 79 -19.63 4.78 17.72
N GLU A 80 -19.68 5.12 19.01
CA GLU A 80 -19.37 6.47 19.50
C GLU A 80 -17.92 6.87 19.19
N GLY A 81 -16.98 5.94 19.38
CA GLY A 81 -15.58 6.14 19.03
C GLY A 81 -15.36 6.44 17.54
N LEU A 82 -16.11 5.79 16.64
CA LEU A 82 -16.00 6.01 15.20
C LEU A 82 -16.36 7.45 14.80
N ILE A 83 -17.43 8.01 15.37
CA ILE A 83 -17.88 9.39 15.06
C ILE A 83 -16.81 10.42 15.42
N ASN A 84 -16.01 10.14 16.45
CA ASN A 84 -14.96 11.03 16.92
C ASN A 84 -13.66 10.95 16.10
N ILE A 85 -13.56 10.04 15.12
CA ILE A 85 -12.37 9.91 14.27
C ILE A 85 -12.21 11.15 13.42
N ASN A 86 -11.17 11.90 13.75
CA ASN A 86 -10.73 13.09 13.04
C ASN A 86 -9.26 12.99 12.65
N GLY A 87 -8.83 13.92 11.81
CA GLY A 87 -7.46 13.96 11.37
C GLY A 87 -7.12 15.20 10.56
N VAL A 88 -5.91 15.18 10.02
CA VAL A 88 -5.33 16.30 9.29
C VAL A 88 -4.49 15.83 8.12
N PHE A 89 -4.49 16.60 7.05
CA PHE A 89 -3.50 16.46 5.99
C PHE A 89 -3.14 17.82 5.41
N TYR A 90 -1.98 17.89 4.76
CA TYR A 90 -1.59 19.07 3.99
C TYR A 90 -1.94 18.89 2.52
N ASN A 91 -2.82 19.73 2.00
CA ASN A 91 -3.13 19.76 0.58
C ASN A 91 -2.08 20.60 -0.16
N LYS A 92 -1.19 19.91 -0.88
CA LYS A 92 -0.12 20.55 -1.66
C LYS A 92 -0.63 21.39 -2.82
N GLN A 93 -1.81 21.11 -3.37
CA GLN A 93 -2.36 21.87 -4.51
C GLN A 93 -2.85 23.25 -4.08
N THR A 94 -3.49 23.33 -2.92
CA THR A 94 -4.05 24.57 -2.36
C THR A 94 -3.15 25.21 -1.31
N ALA A 95 -2.00 24.59 -1.01
CA ALA A 95 -1.07 24.97 0.06
C ALA A 95 -1.74 25.15 1.44
N SER A 96 -2.76 24.34 1.73
CA SER A 96 -3.60 24.49 2.93
C SER A 96 -3.59 23.24 3.82
N THR A 97 -3.66 23.47 5.13
CA THR A 97 -3.92 22.42 6.12
C THR A 97 -5.41 22.15 6.19
N VAL A 98 -5.79 20.89 6.04
CA VAL A 98 -7.19 20.44 6.03
C VAL A 98 -7.44 19.56 7.24
N LEU A 99 -8.31 20.02 8.12
CA LEU A 99 -8.86 19.25 9.23
C LEU A 99 -10.14 18.55 8.77
N PHE A 100 -10.35 17.32 9.20
CA PHE A 100 -11.49 16.53 8.76
C PHE A 100 -12.00 15.57 9.83
N ASN A 101 -13.28 15.21 9.70
CA ASN A 101 -13.86 14.01 10.30
C ASN A 101 -14.00 12.93 9.22
N LEU A 102 -13.91 11.66 9.63
CA LEU A 102 -14.06 10.54 8.70
C LEU A 102 -15.52 10.15 8.50
N PHE A 103 -16.27 10.09 9.59
CA PHE A 103 -17.68 9.70 9.63
C PHE A 103 -18.54 10.86 10.12
N SER A 104 -19.78 10.95 9.63
CA SER A 104 -20.76 11.96 10.07
C SER A 104 -21.66 11.43 11.17
N ASP A 105 -22.08 10.17 11.05
CA ASP A 105 -23.04 9.53 11.92
C ASP A 105 -22.95 8.00 11.83
N VAL A 106 -23.41 7.34 12.89
CA VAL A 106 -23.58 5.88 12.97
C VAL A 106 -24.99 5.62 13.45
N GLU A 107 -25.78 4.91 12.65
CA GLU A 107 -27.16 4.53 12.94
C GLU A 107 -27.21 3.05 13.34
N VAL A 108 -27.54 2.79 14.60
CA VAL A 108 -27.63 1.42 15.15
C VAL A 108 -29.09 0.97 15.13
N ASN A 109 -29.35 -0.20 14.56
CA ASN A 109 -30.69 -0.77 14.53
C ASN A 109 -31.00 -1.44 15.88
N ALA A 110 -32.07 -1.02 16.55
CA ALA A 110 -32.51 -1.60 17.82
C ALA A 110 -32.85 -3.10 17.73
N LEU A 111 -33.26 -3.59 16.56
CA LEU A 111 -33.59 -5.01 16.33
C LEU A 111 -32.35 -5.88 16.10
N ASN A 112 -31.25 -5.28 15.66
CA ASN A 112 -29.98 -5.97 15.42
C ASN A 112 -28.79 -5.07 15.77
N PRO A 113 -28.37 -5.01 17.04
CA PRO A 113 -27.29 -4.12 17.47
C PRO A 113 -25.92 -4.48 16.87
N LYS A 114 -25.78 -5.67 16.26
CA LYS A 114 -24.56 -6.10 15.55
C LYS A 114 -24.44 -5.54 14.13
N GLU A 115 -25.49 -4.88 13.64
CA GLU A 115 -25.51 -4.28 12.33
C GLU A 115 -25.87 -2.80 12.44
N PHE A 116 -24.98 -1.95 11.93
CA PHE A 116 -25.16 -0.50 11.98
C PHE A 116 -24.74 0.15 10.67
N THR A 117 -25.45 1.22 10.31
CA THR A 117 -25.16 1.99 9.10
C THR A 117 -24.22 3.13 9.46
N ILE A 118 -23.09 3.19 8.77
CA ILE A 118 -22.11 4.25 8.94
C ILE A 118 -22.21 5.20 7.76
N SER A 119 -22.39 6.49 8.04
CA SER A 119 -22.35 7.55 7.03
C SER A 119 -20.97 8.22 7.02
N PHE A 120 -20.34 8.30 5.86
CA PHE A 120 -19.10 9.04 5.68
C PHE A 120 -19.35 10.55 5.69
N ALA A 121 -18.49 11.28 6.41
CA ALA A 121 -18.42 12.73 6.28
C ALA A 121 -17.83 13.12 4.91
N ASN A 122 -17.84 14.43 4.58
CA ASN A 122 -17.37 14.94 3.29
C ASN A 122 -15.98 14.41 2.90
N PHE A 123 -15.03 14.41 3.84
CA PHE A 123 -13.69 13.89 3.57
C PHE A 123 -13.61 12.37 3.57
N GLY A 124 -14.37 11.66 4.40
CA GLY A 124 -14.50 10.20 4.25
C GLY A 124 -14.96 9.79 2.85
N LYS A 125 -15.92 10.55 2.28
CA LYS A 125 -16.35 10.38 0.90
C LYS A 125 -15.23 10.63 -0.12
N ILE A 126 -14.47 11.72 0.04
CA ILE A 126 -13.29 12.05 -0.79
C ILE A 126 -12.18 10.99 -0.67
N PHE A 127 -12.08 10.31 0.46
CA PHE A 127 -11.05 9.30 0.69
C PHE A 127 -11.38 7.96 0.06
N PHE A 128 -12.64 7.54 0.08
CA PHE A 128 -13.02 6.17 -0.29
C PHE A 128 -13.84 6.06 -1.58
N TYR A 129 -14.17 7.17 -2.24
CA TYR A 129 -14.83 7.15 -3.54
C TYR A 129 -14.21 8.14 -4.52
N GLU A 130 -13.88 7.64 -5.71
CA GLU A 130 -13.22 8.36 -6.80
C GLU A 130 -13.99 9.62 -7.20
N LYS A 131 -15.33 9.51 -7.32
CA LYS A 131 -16.20 10.62 -7.73
C LYS A 131 -15.97 11.88 -6.88
N PHE A 132 -16.09 11.76 -5.56
CA PHE A 132 -15.93 12.90 -4.67
C PHE A 132 -14.49 13.41 -4.65
N ALA A 133 -13.51 12.52 -4.81
CA ALA A 133 -12.11 12.91 -4.90
C ALA A 133 -11.80 13.74 -6.17
N LEU A 134 -12.39 13.36 -7.31
CA LEU A 134 -12.30 14.10 -8.57
C LEU A 134 -12.98 15.47 -8.47
N GLU A 135 -14.17 15.54 -7.89
CA GLU A 135 -14.92 16.78 -7.65
C GLU A 135 -14.13 17.74 -6.75
N TYR A 136 -13.57 17.24 -5.65
CA TYR A 136 -12.74 18.03 -4.73
C TYR A 136 -11.46 18.56 -5.41
N ALA A 137 -10.77 17.70 -6.15
CA ALA A 137 -9.52 18.05 -6.83
C ALA A 137 -9.72 18.81 -8.16
N LYS A 138 -10.97 18.96 -8.63
CA LYS A 138 -11.34 19.59 -9.91
C LYS A 138 -10.50 19.07 -11.09
N THR A 139 -10.37 17.75 -11.17
CA THR A 139 -9.52 17.07 -12.17
C THR A 139 -10.24 15.87 -12.79
N SER A 140 -9.74 15.39 -13.93
CA SER A 140 -10.25 14.21 -14.62
C SER A 140 -9.64 12.90 -14.12
N LYS A 141 -8.56 12.96 -13.33
CA LYS A 141 -7.89 11.77 -12.78
C LYS A 141 -7.37 12.03 -11.37
N ILE A 142 -7.67 11.12 -10.45
CA ILE A 142 -7.15 11.14 -9.09
C ILE A 142 -6.10 10.05 -8.88
N GLN A 143 -5.11 10.33 -8.05
CA GLN A 143 -4.17 9.31 -7.59
C GLN A 143 -4.73 8.62 -6.34
N TYR A 144 -4.63 7.30 -6.32
CA TYR A 144 -5.05 6.45 -5.22
C TYR A 144 -3.95 5.46 -4.85
N THR A 145 -4.08 4.91 -3.64
CA THR A 145 -3.24 3.85 -3.11
C THR A 145 -4.03 2.55 -3.10
N GLN A 146 -3.41 1.46 -3.56
CA GLN A 146 -3.96 0.11 -3.45
C GLN A 146 -3.16 -0.64 -2.38
N ILE A 147 -3.84 -1.12 -1.34
CA ILE A 147 -3.22 -1.73 -0.16
C ILE A 147 -3.68 -3.19 -0.09
N GLU A 148 -2.74 -4.12 0.09
CA GLU A 148 -3.06 -5.54 0.32
C GLU A 148 -3.97 -5.71 1.54
N SER A 149 -5.10 -6.41 1.40
CA SER A 149 -6.13 -6.53 2.43
C SER A 149 -5.63 -7.26 3.69
N SER A 150 -4.63 -8.13 3.52
CA SER A 150 -3.91 -8.78 4.63
C SER A 150 -3.15 -7.80 5.56
N ILE A 151 -3.12 -6.49 5.24
CA ILE A 151 -2.64 -5.45 6.16
C ILE A 151 -3.35 -5.49 7.53
N ILE A 152 -4.58 -5.98 7.59
CA ILE A 152 -5.33 -6.11 8.85
C ILE A 152 -4.66 -7.06 9.86
N ASP A 153 -3.85 -8.00 9.38
CA ASP A 153 -3.12 -8.96 10.21
C ASP A 153 -1.84 -8.35 10.84
N LEU A 154 -1.39 -7.18 10.36
CA LEU A 154 -0.26 -6.46 10.96
C LEU A 154 -0.63 -5.87 12.31
N LYS A 155 0.27 -6.00 13.31
CA LYS A 155 0.05 -5.41 14.64
C LYS A 155 0.57 -3.98 14.73
N GLY A 156 -0.28 -3.08 15.20
CA GLY A 156 0.05 -1.70 15.50
C GLY A 156 -0.23 -0.72 14.35
N GLU A 157 -0.94 0.36 14.67
CA GLU A 157 -1.37 1.42 13.75
C GLU A 157 -0.22 2.04 12.94
N LYS A 158 0.96 2.22 13.55
CA LYS A 158 2.12 2.87 12.93
C LYS A 158 2.76 1.97 11.88
N ARG A 159 2.74 0.65 12.08
CA ARG A 159 3.22 -0.32 11.08
C ARG A 159 2.26 -0.41 9.91
N LYS A 160 0.96 -0.50 10.20
CA LYS A 160 -0.12 -0.37 9.21
C LYS A 160 0.05 0.89 8.37
N LYS A 161 0.21 2.06 9.00
CA LYS A 161 0.48 3.33 8.31
C LYS A 161 1.76 3.30 7.48
N PHE A 162 2.84 2.73 7.97
CA PHE A 162 4.07 2.58 7.20
C PHE A 162 3.85 1.73 5.94
N PHE A 163 3.13 0.61 6.04
CA PHE A 163 2.80 -0.22 4.89
C PHE A 163 1.91 0.51 3.87
N GLU A 164 0.94 1.33 4.32
CA GLU A 164 0.15 2.20 3.44
C GLU A 164 1.04 3.16 2.64
N LEU A 165 2.02 3.78 3.30
CA LEU A 165 2.96 4.71 2.66
C LEU A 165 3.80 4.00 1.60
N LEU A 166 4.30 2.78 1.87
CA LEU A 166 5.01 1.98 0.86
C LEU A 166 4.09 1.59 -0.30
N SER A 167 2.86 1.19 -0.01
CA SER A 167 1.84 0.79 -0.99
C SER A 167 1.55 1.87 -2.02
N GLN A 168 1.64 3.15 -1.64
CA GLN A 168 1.48 4.27 -2.57
C GLN A 168 2.52 4.27 -3.70
N TYR A 169 3.71 3.70 -3.45
CA TYR A 169 4.84 3.69 -4.37
C TYR A 169 5.17 2.27 -4.89
N LYS A 170 4.24 1.31 -4.75
CA LYS A 170 4.47 -0.08 -5.17
C LYS A 170 4.67 -0.27 -6.68
N SER A 171 4.14 0.63 -7.49
CA SER A 171 4.36 0.63 -8.94
C SER A 171 5.79 1.04 -9.33
N THR A 172 6.45 1.87 -8.52
CA THR A 172 7.84 2.31 -8.77
C THR A 172 8.87 1.47 -8.02
N GLY A 173 8.48 0.86 -6.91
CA GLY A 173 9.35 0.04 -6.06
C GLY A 173 10.36 0.84 -5.24
N PHE A 174 10.14 2.15 -5.10
CA PHE A 174 10.96 3.00 -4.23
C PHE A 174 10.17 4.17 -3.65
N TYR A 175 10.51 4.56 -2.42
CA TYR A 175 9.92 5.69 -1.70
C TYR A 175 11.01 6.51 -1.03
N LYS A 176 11.04 7.82 -1.30
CA LYS A 176 11.99 8.77 -0.70
C LYS A 176 11.21 9.81 0.10
N VAL A 177 11.64 10.06 1.34
CA VAL A 177 10.96 10.98 2.28
C VAL A 177 11.96 11.61 3.24
N SER A 178 11.68 12.82 3.75
CA SER A 178 12.47 13.36 4.86
C SER A 178 12.19 12.58 6.16
N LEU A 179 13.17 12.51 7.06
CA LEU A 179 12.98 11.79 8.32
C LEU A 179 11.87 12.43 9.16
N GLU A 180 11.77 13.75 9.11
CA GLU A 180 10.73 14.52 9.79
C GLU A 180 9.34 14.23 9.21
N GLU A 181 9.14 14.35 7.89
CA GLU A 181 7.84 14.05 7.26
C GLU A 181 7.41 12.60 7.56
N PHE A 182 8.35 11.66 7.51
CA PHE A 182 8.06 10.25 7.80
C PHE A 182 7.63 10.04 9.26
N LYS A 183 8.36 10.61 10.23
CA LYS A 183 7.98 10.51 11.65
C LYS A 183 6.66 11.21 11.95
N THR A 184 6.38 12.34 11.32
CA THR A 184 5.10 13.05 11.45
C THR A 184 3.95 12.21 10.90
N LEU A 185 4.09 11.65 9.69
CA LEU A 185 3.05 10.79 9.09
C LEU A 185 2.77 9.51 9.90
N LEU A 186 3.78 9.00 10.62
CA LEU A 186 3.65 7.84 11.50
C LEU A 186 3.18 8.18 12.93
N GLY A 187 2.99 9.47 13.25
CA GLY A 187 2.57 9.91 14.58
C GLY A 187 3.67 9.79 15.65
N PHE A 188 4.95 9.81 15.27
CA PHE A 188 6.07 9.94 16.23
C PHE A 188 6.36 11.39 16.61
N ILE A 189 5.87 12.36 15.84
CA ILE A 189 5.92 13.78 16.17
C ILE A 189 4.49 14.25 16.45
N VAL A 190 4.28 14.83 17.63
CA VAL A 190 2.99 15.35 18.07
C VAL A 190 3.18 16.71 18.75
N TYR A 191 2.09 17.45 18.92
CA TYR A 191 2.05 18.64 19.76
C TYR A 191 1.17 18.36 20.97
N THR A 192 1.66 18.67 22.16
CA THR A 192 0.95 18.47 23.43
C THR A 192 0.76 19.80 24.15
N HIS A 193 -0.28 19.90 24.97
CA HIS A 193 -0.56 21.04 25.83
C HIS A 193 -0.46 20.57 27.30
N GLU A 194 0.03 21.42 28.21
CA GLU A 194 0.26 21.04 29.62
C GLU A 194 -1.06 20.85 30.42
N GLU A 195 -2.17 21.44 29.97
CA GLU A 195 -3.46 21.29 30.65
C GLU A 195 -4.14 19.95 30.33
N GLU A 196 -4.53 19.21 31.38
CA GLU A 196 -5.12 17.85 31.29
C GLU A 196 -6.48 17.79 30.58
N ASN A 197 -7.17 18.92 30.41
CA ASN A 197 -8.48 18.99 29.76
C ASN A 197 -8.37 19.48 28.30
N GLU A 198 -8.09 18.57 27.37
CA GLU A 198 -8.09 18.88 25.94
C GLU A 198 -9.51 19.22 25.44
N THR A 199 -9.73 20.48 25.04
CA THR A 199 -10.94 20.86 24.28
C THR A 199 -10.80 20.46 22.81
N LYS A 200 -11.90 20.26 22.08
CA LYS A 200 -11.87 19.98 20.62
C LYS A 200 -11.06 21.01 19.83
N GLU A 201 -11.07 22.27 20.26
CA GLU A 201 -10.32 23.37 19.64
C GLU A 201 -8.81 23.20 19.86
N THR A 202 -8.40 22.87 21.10
CA THR A 202 -7.01 22.52 21.44
C THR A 202 -6.52 21.36 20.56
N GLN A 203 -7.36 20.33 20.37
CA GLN A 203 -7.02 19.17 19.54
C GLN A 203 -6.83 19.53 18.06
N GLN A 204 -7.69 20.37 17.51
CA GLN A 204 -7.58 20.84 16.13
C GLN A 204 -6.32 21.68 15.92
N LEU A 205 -5.94 22.49 16.92
CA LEU A 205 -4.74 23.31 16.86
C LEU A 205 -3.47 22.45 16.89
N GLN A 206 -3.39 21.42 17.75
CA GLN A 206 -2.28 20.45 17.75
C GLN A 206 -2.06 19.82 16.38
N LEU A 207 -3.15 19.39 15.72
CA LEU A 207 -3.09 18.80 14.39
C LEU A 207 -2.62 19.80 13.33
N LYS A 208 -3.06 21.06 13.43
CA LYS A 208 -2.63 22.12 12.51
C LYS A 208 -1.12 22.36 12.59
N LEU A 209 -0.55 22.35 13.79
CA LEU A 209 0.88 22.60 14.04
C LEU A 209 1.81 21.56 13.41
N LEU A 210 1.31 20.37 13.07
CA LEU A 210 2.09 19.34 12.36
C LEU A 210 2.53 19.79 10.96
N PHE A 211 1.79 20.71 10.33
CA PHE A 211 2.09 21.22 8.99
C PHE A 211 2.35 22.73 8.96
N GLN A 212 1.91 23.44 10.00
CA GLN A 212 2.11 24.89 10.15
C GLN A 212 2.61 25.18 11.58
N PRO A 213 3.89 24.87 11.89
CA PRO A 213 4.46 25.17 13.20
C PRO A 213 4.38 26.67 13.48
N ASP A 214 3.96 27.02 14.69
CA ASP A 214 3.97 28.39 15.20
C ASP A 214 4.72 28.36 16.55
N GLU A 215 5.72 29.22 16.70
CA GLU A 215 6.52 29.28 17.93
C GLU A 215 5.83 30.10 19.03
N ASN A 216 4.73 30.81 18.70
CA ASN A 216 4.02 31.70 19.63
C ASN A 216 2.85 31.02 20.36
N VAL A 217 2.62 29.72 20.14
CA VAL A 217 1.52 28.99 20.77
C VAL A 217 2.02 28.15 21.95
N PRO A 218 1.22 27.95 23.01
CA PRO A 218 1.62 27.24 24.22
C PRO A 218 1.62 25.70 24.05
N PHE A 219 2.11 25.19 22.92
CA PHE A 219 2.17 23.76 22.64
C PHE A 219 3.61 23.27 22.54
N GLU A 220 3.92 22.18 23.22
CA GLU A 220 5.22 21.53 23.16
C GLU A 220 5.25 20.55 21.98
N ARG A 221 6.25 20.69 21.09
CA ARG A 221 6.54 19.68 20.06
C ARG A 221 7.26 18.49 20.70
N LYS A 222 6.55 17.37 20.83
CA LYS A 222 7.11 16.11 21.36
C LYS A 222 7.47 15.17 20.23
N GLU A 223 8.71 14.68 20.24
CA GLU A 223 9.19 13.68 19.29
C GLU A 223 9.56 12.38 20.01
N TYR A 224 8.74 11.36 19.82
CA TYR A 224 8.98 10.01 20.30
C TYR A 224 10.06 9.32 19.46
N LEU A 225 10.93 8.54 20.10
CA LEU A 225 12.10 7.92 19.46
C LEU A 225 12.94 8.95 18.69
N LYS A 226 13.23 10.10 19.31
CA LYS A 226 13.97 11.21 18.70
C LYS A 226 15.33 10.76 18.15
N VAL A 227 16.05 9.90 18.88
CA VAL A 227 17.36 9.39 18.49
C VAL A 227 17.23 8.40 17.32
N TRP A 228 17.97 8.63 16.23
CA TRP A 228 17.92 7.79 15.03
C TRP A 228 18.17 6.30 15.28
N SER A 229 19.20 5.97 16.05
CA SER A 229 19.53 4.56 16.35
C SER A 229 18.40 3.87 17.13
N GLU A 230 17.72 4.61 18.00
CA GLU A 230 16.58 4.11 18.76
C GLU A 230 15.36 3.92 17.87
N PHE A 231 14.99 4.93 17.07
CA PHE A 231 13.91 4.82 16.07
C PHE A 231 14.13 3.63 15.14
N LYS A 232 15.37 3.47 14.66
CA LYS A 232 15.74 2.38 13.77
C LYS A 232 15.54 1.01 14.44
N ARG A 233 16.09 0.84 15.65
CA ARG A 233 16.06 -0.43 16.38
C ARG A 233 14.66 -0.80 16.90
N VAL A 234 13.93 0.18 17.42
CA VAL A 234 12.66 -0.06 18.13
C VAL A 234 11.48 -0.17 17.16
N PHE A 235 11.49 0.61 16.07
CA PHE A 235 10.37 0.65 15.14
C PHE A 235 10.73 0.22 13.72
N LEU A 236 11.73 0.86 13.11
CA LEU A 236 11.95 0.74 11.66
C LEU A 236 12.37 -0.67 11.23
N ASP A 237 13.43 -1.22 11.85
CA ASP A 237 13.93 -2.55 11.51
C ASP A 237 12.88 -3.64 11.82
N PRO A 238 12.22 -3.65 13.01
CA PRO A 238 11.17 -4.62 13.29
C PRO A 238 10.00 -4.55 12.31
N ALA A 239 9.58 -3.35 11.89
CA ALA A 239 8.50 -3.20 10.91
C ALA A 239 8.91 -3.75 9.54
N ILE A 240 10.13 -3.48 9.09
CA ILE A 240 10.66 -4.00 7.82
C ILE A 240 10.76 -5.53 7.85
N GLU A 241 11.24 -6.10 8.96
CA GLU A 241 11.34 -7.55 9.15
C GLU A 241 9.97 -8.23 9.11
N GLU A 242 8.98 -7.67 9.80
CA GLU A 242 7.60 -8.15 9.79
C GLU A 242 7.02 -8.13 8.37
N PHE A 243 7.22 -7.04 7.62
CA PHE A 243 6.69 -6.93 6.25
C PHE A 243 7.37 -7.93 5.30
N ASN A 244 8.69 -8.06 5.41
CA ASN A 244 9.45 -8.97 4.55
C ASN A 244 9.15 -10.45 4.85
N SER A 245 8.88 -10.80 6.11
CA SER A 245 8.57 -12.18 6.52
C SER A 245 7.11 -12.57 6.30
N ASN A 246 6.17 -11.62 6.30
CA ASN A 246 4.75 -11.91 6.10
C ASN A 246 4.44 -12.15 4.61
N SER A 247 4.30 -13.42 4.21
CA SER A 247 4.01 -13.85 2.82
C SER A 247 2.67 -13.34 2.26
N ASN A 248 1.73 -12.96 3.13
CA ASN A 248 0.39 -12.52 2.72
C ASN A 248 0.38 -11.06 2.26
N LEU A 249 1.48 -10.31 2.46
CA LEU A 249 1.62 -8.95 1.98
C LEU A 249 2.15 -8.91 0.55
N ASP A 250 1.68 -7.93 -0.23
CA ASP A 250 2.06 -7.74 -1.62
C ASP A 250 3.34 -6.91 -1.80
N ILE A 251 4.10 -6.64 -0.73
CA ILE A 251 5.39 -5.95 -0.75
C ILE A 251 6.43 -6.76 -0.01
N SER A 252 7.64 -6.84 -0.55
CA SER A 252 8.79 -7.53 0.07
C SER A 252 10.13 -6.95 -0.35
N ASN A 253 11.21 -7.54 0.16
CA ASN A 253 12.59 -7.10 -0.09
C ASN A 253 12.78 -5.62 0.20
N ILE A 254 12.15 -5.14 1.28
CA ILE A 254 12.23 -3.76 1.73
C ILE A 254 13.61 -3.53 2.33
N ILE A 255 14.32 -2.56 1.76
CA ILE A 255 15.63 -2.08 2.24
C ILE A 255 15.50 -0.59 2.52
N CYS A 256 15.95 -0.14 3.69
CA CYS A 256 16.01 1.28 4.05
C CYS A 256 17.46 1.76 4.06
N THR A 257 17.76 2.76 3.23
CA THR A 257 19.04 3.47 3.20
C THR A 257 18.85 4.88 3.77
N PRO A 258 19.54 5.25 4.87
CA PRO A 258 19.44 6.60 5.42
C PRO A 258 20.18 7.62 4.55
N ILE A 259 19.57 8.77 4.35
CA ILE A 259 20.14 9.93 3.64
C ILE A 259 20.75 10.86 4.69
N LYS A 260 22.02 11.22 4.49
CA LYS A 260 22.79 12.07 5.39
C LYS A 260 22.98 13.47 4.82
N THR A 261 22.90 14.48 5.67
CA THR A 261 23.39 15.83 5.41
C THR A 261 24.43 16.15 6.47
N GLY A 262 25.70 16.14 6.08
CA GLY A 262 26.81 16.09 7.03
C GLY A 262 26.75 14.82 7.89
N ARG A 263 26.68 14.99 9.22
CA ARG A 263 26.59 13.86 10.17
C ARG A 263 25.15 13.45 10.51
N LYS A 264 24.15 14.29 10.22
CA LYS A 264 22.75 14.07 10.60
C LYS A 264 22.03 13.26 9.53
N ILE A 265 21.16 12.34 9.95
CA ILE A 265 20.20 11.68 9.06
C ILE A 265 19.06 12.66 8.80
N THR A 266 18.82 13.01 7.55
CA THR A 266 17.79 14.00 7.13
C THR A 266 16.67 13.37 6.32
N GLY A 267 16.89 12.19 5.74
CA GLY A 267 15.88 11.50 4.95
C GLY A 267 16.10 10.00 4.92
N LEU A 268 15.14 9.31 4.31
CA LEU A 268 15.13 7.87 4.12
C LEU A 268 14.84 7.55 2.66
N TYR A 269 15.55 6.56 2.14
CA TYR A 269 15.32 5.97 0.83
C TYR A 269 14.98 4.49 0.99
N PHE A 270 13.74 4.15 0.68
CA PHE A 270 13.25 2.78 0.69
C PHE A 270 13.25 2.22 -0.73
N THR A 271 13.73 0.99 -0.88
CA THR A 271 13.56 0.18 -2.09
C THR A 271 12.85 -1.11 -1.73
N PHE A 272 11.94 -1.57 -2.58
CA PHE A 272 11.13 -2.75 -2.31
C PHE A 272 10.52 -3.29 -3.61
N GLN A 273 9.97 -4.49 -3.53
CA GLN A 273 9.40 -5.21 -4.66
C GLN A 273 7.95 -5.54 -4.38
N LYS A 274 7.05 -5.29 -5.34
CA LYS A 274 5.69 -5.79 -5.28
C LYS A 274 5.73 -7.31 -5.48
N ARG A 275 5.19 -8.10 -4.56
CA ARG A 275 4.97 -9.53 -4.81
C ARG A 275 3.85 -9.68 -5.85
N LEU A 276 4.12 -10.47 -6.88
CA LEU A 276 3.06 -10.98 -7.75
C LEU A 276 2.42 -12.16 -7.04
N ASP A 277 1.11 -12.07 -6.83
CA ASP A 277 0.30 -13.22 -6.49
C ASP A 277 0.13 -14.08 -7.74
N LYS A 278 0.63 -15.32 -7.68
CA LYS A 278 0.59 -16.28 -8.77
C LYS A 278 -0.84 -16.66 -9.13
N GLU A 279 -1.73 -16.73 -8.14
CA GLU A 279 -3.12 -17.15 -8.32
C GLU A 279 -3.97 -16.05 -8.99
N ALA A 280 -3.48 -14.81 -8.94
CA ALA A 280 -4.11 -13.63 -9.54
C ALA A 280 -3.39 -13.12 -10.80
N LEU A 281 -2.49 -13.91 -11.41
CA LEU A 281 -1.80 -13.51 -12.63
C LEU A 281 -2.75 -13.51 -13.83
N GLU A 282 -2.72 -12.43 -14.61
CA GLU A 282 -3.41 -12.36 -15.89
C GLU A 282 -2.86 -13.44 -16.86
N PRO A 283 -3.67 -13.97 -17.80
CA PRO A 283 -3.28 -15.06 -18.68
C PRO A 283 -1.97 -14.83 -19.45
N GLU A 284 -1.70 -13.59 -19.86
CA GLU A 284 -0.47 -13.22 -20.57
C GLU A 284 0.77 -13.32 -19.69
N MET A 285 0.65 -13.03 -18.38
CA MET A 285 1.75 -13.21 -17.44
C MET A 285 2.01 -14.70 -17.19
N MET A 286 0.95 -15.52 -17.10
CA MET A 286 1.09 -16.98 -17.01
C MET A 286 1.77 -17.56 -18.27
N ASN A 287 1.43 -17.04 -19.45
CA ASN A 287 2.08 -17.41 -20.70
C ASN A 287 3.57 -17.03 -20.70
N ALA A 288 3.92 -15.85 -20.18
CA ALA A 288 5.32 -15.46 -20.02
C ALA A 288 6.06 -16.41 -19.06
N ILE A 289 5.44 -16.81 -17.93
CA ILE A 289 6.04 -17.79 -17.02
C ILE A 289 6.34 -19.08 -17.74
N LYS A 290 5.35 -19.65 -18.43
CA LYS A 290 5.56 -20.90 -19.17
C LYS A 290 6.69 -20.76 -20.21
N HIS A 291 6.62 -19.72 -21.02
CA HIS A 291 7.56 -19.48 -22.11
C HIS A 291 9.01 -19.34 -21.63
N PHE A 292 9.26 -18.50 -20.62
CA PHE A 292 10.62 -18.28 -20.13
C PHE A 292 11.15 -19.43 -19.26
N LYS A 293 10.25 -20.23 -18.67
CA LYS A 293 10.61 -21.46 -17.96
C LYS A 293 11.08 -22.53 -18.94
N ASP A 294 10.41 -22.65 -20.09
CA ASP A 294 10.82 -23.55 -21.19
C ASP A 294 12.22 -23.19 -21.75
N TYR A 295 12.65 -21.93 -21.59
CA TYR A 295 13.98 -21.46 -22.01
C TYR A 295 15.03 -21.42 -20.89
N GLY A 296 14.71 -21.96 -19.72
CA GLY A 296 15.68 -22.25 -18.67
C GLY A 296 15.88 -21.15 -17.63
N LEU A 297 15.01 -20.13 -17.57
CA LEU A 297 14.88 -19.30 -16.37
C LEU A 297 14.07 -20.06 -15.31
N ASN A 298 14.42 -19.90 -14.04
CA ASN A 298 13.61 -20.45 -12.96
C ASN A 298 12.41 -19.54 -12.65
N GLU A 299 11.40 -20.11 -11.99
CA GLU A 299 10.13 -19.42 -11.75
C GLU A 299 10.30 -18.14 -10.92
N ASN A 300 11.19 -18.14 -9.93
CA ASN A 300 11.47 -16.96 -9.10
C ASN A 300 12.10 -15.82 -9.93
N GLN A 301 13.02 -16.15 -10.84
CA GLN A 301 13.62 -15.18 -11.77
C GLN A 301 12.56 -14.56 -12.68
N ILE A 302 11.66 -15.38 -13.22
CA ILE A 302 10.60 -14.91 -14.12
C ILE A 302 9.60 -14.03 -13.36
N MET A 303 9.17 -14.45 -12.17
CA MET A 303 8.27 -13.66 -11.33
C MET A 303 8.87 -12.30 -10.98
N PHE A 304 10.17 -12.27 -10.68
CA PHE A 304 10.91 -11.02 -10.47
C PHE A 304 10.95 -10.13 -11.74
N LEU A 305 11.18 -10.71 -12.93
CA LEU A 305 11.17 -9.94 -14.18
C LEU A 305 9.78 -9.41 -14.54
N LEU A 306 8.75 -10.22 -14.34
CA LEU A 306 7.35 -9.81 -14.52
C LEU A 306 7.01 -8.62 -13.61
N GLN A 307 7.52 -8.62 -12.37
CA GLN A 307 7.38 -7.49 -11.45
C GLN A 307 8.12 -6.25 -11.93
N ARG A 308 9.34 -6.43 -12.45
CA ARG A 308 10.27 -5.33 -12.67
C ARG A 308 10.08 -4.61 -14.00
N ILE A 309 9.88 -5.37 -15.07
CA ILE A 309 9.80 -4.84 -16.44
C ILE A 309 8.50 -5.23 -17.15
N GLY A 310 7.76 -6.21 -16.61
CA GLY A 310 6.50 -6.68 -17.16
C GLY A 310 6.67 -7.59 -18.38
N TYR A 311 5.64 -8.41 -18.64
CA TYR A 311 5.71 -9.45 -19.68
C TYR A 311 5.97 -8.90 -21.09
N LYS A 312 5.40 -7.73 -21.45
CA LYS A 312 5.57 -7.14 -22.78
C LYS A 312 7.03 -6.82 -23.06
N GLU A 313 7.71 -6.19 -22.10
CA GLU A 313 9.12 -5.84 -22.25
C GLU A 313 10.00 -7.08 -22.21
N MET A 314 9.65 -8.10 -21.40
CA MET A 314 10.36 -9.38 -21.42
C MET A 314 10.34 -10.02 -22.81
N PHE A 315 9.17 -10.11 -23.44
CA PHE A 315 9.04 -10.64 -24.80
C PHE A 315 9.75 -9.76 -25.82
N ASN A 316 9.63 -8.44 -25.73
CA ASN A 316 10.31 -7.51 -26.63
C ASN A 316 11.84 -7.71 -26.60
N ARG A 317 12.44 -7.73 -25.41
CA ARG A 317 13.89 -7.97 -25.26
C ARG A 317 14.31 -9.34 -25.76
N PHE A 318 13.52 -10.37 -25.48
CA PHE A 318 13.79 -11.71 -26.00
C PHE A 318 13.81 -11.75 -27.53
N MET A 319 12.77 -11.22 -28.17
CA MET A 319 12.65 -11.19 -29.64
C MET A 319 13.76 -10.37 -30.30
N ASN A 320 14.20 -9.29 -29.65
CA ASN A 320 15.30 -8.47 -30.15
C ASN A 320 16.67 -9.12 -29.97
N ALA A 321 16.85 -9.94 -28.93
CA ALA A 321 18.14 -10.54 -28.61
C ALA A 321 18.36 -11.92 -29.23
N VAL A 322 17.28 -12.67 -29.51
CA VAL A 322 17.36 -14.09 -29.84
C VAL A 322 16.52 -14.41 -31.07
N THR A 323 17.07 -15.20 -31.99
CA THR A 323 16.35 -15.79 -33.13
C THR A 323 16.41 -17.32 -33.06
N PHE A 324 15.26 -17.96 -33.26
CA PHE A 324 15.20 -19.41 -33.44
C PHE A 324 15.78 -19.82 -34.79
N ASN A 325 16.41 -20.99 -34.86
CA ASN A 325 16.88 -21.61 -36.09
C ASN A 325 15.89 -21.45 -37.26
N ARG A 326 16.23 -20.56 -38.20
CA ARG A 326 15.41 -20.26 -39.39
C ARG A 326 15.35 -21.42 -40.39
N TYR A 327 16.22 -22.41 -40.24
CA TYR A 327 16.36 -23.58 -41.10
C TYR A 327 15.94 -24.86 -40.40
N TYR A 328 15.11 -24.78 -39.36
CA TYR A 328 14.70 -25.94 -38.57
C TYR A 328 14.09 -27.05 -39.44
N ASP A 329 13.27 -26.70 -40.43
CA ASP A 329 12.62 -27.66 -41.33
C ASP A 329 13.38 -27.90 -42.66
N ASP A 330 14.54 -27.26 -42.85
CA ASP A 330 15.34 -27.40 -44.07
C ASP A 330 16.26 -28.63 -43.98
N LYS A 331 15.89 -29.68 -44.71
CA LYS A 331 16.63 -30.96 -44.78
C LYS A 331 18.07 -30.81 -45.30
N THR A 332 18.39 -29.72 -45.98
CA THR A 332 19.74 -29.44 -46.52
C THR A 332 20.62 -28.67 -45.55
N SER A 333 20.03 -28.11 -44.48
CA SER A 333 20.74 -27.37 -43.46
C SER A 333 21.46 -28.32 -42.49
N LYS A 334 22.69 -27.96 -42.11
CA LYS A 334 23.41 -28.61 -41.00
C LYS A 334 22.67 -28.53 -39.65
N TYR A 335 21.65 -27.68 -39.56
CA TYR A 335 20.83 -27.45 -38.39
C TYR A 335 19.42 -28.04 -38.50
N TYR A 336 19.19 -28.96 -39.44
CA TYR A 336 17.90 -29.62 -39.62
C TYR A 336 17.40 -30.27 -38.31
N HIS A 337 16.18 -29.90 -37.90
CA HIS A 337 15.52 -30.28 -36.65
C HIS A 337 16.31 -29.99 -35.35
N GLN A 338 17.34 -29.14 -35.41
CA GLN A 338 18.09 -28.76 -34.23
C GLN A 338 17.45 -27.53 -33.57
N LYS A 339 17.10 -27.66 -32.29
CA LYS A 339 16.57 -26.56 -31.46
C LYS A 339 17.68 -25.64 -30.97
N ILE A 340 18.30 -24.94 -31.91
CA ILE A 340 19.36 -23.97 -31.65
C ILE A 340 18.83 -22.54 -31.73
N TRP A 341 19.48 -21.66 -30.99
CA TRP A 341 19.15 -20.25 -30.87
C TRP A 341 20.37 -19.43 -31.23
N PHE A 342 20.15 -18.30 -31.88
CA PHE A 342 21.22 -17.39 -32.30
C PHE A 342 21.06 -16.04 -31.62
N ASP A 343 22.18 -15.43 -31.22
CA ASP A 343 22.23 -14.05 -30.79
C ASP A 343 22.06 -13.15 -32.02
N ASN A 344 21.05 -12.28 -31.99
CA ASN A 344 20.74 -11.39 -33.11
C ASN A 344 21.84 -10.35 -33.38
N ALA A 345 22.62 -9.97 -32.36
CA ALA A 345 23.66 -8.96 -32.50
C ALA A 345 24.94 -9.52 -33.13
N THR A 346 25.33 -10.74 -32.74
CA THR A 346 26.59 -11.36 -33.16
C THR A 346 26.41 -12.43 -34.24
N GLY A 347 25.21 -12.99 -34.37
CA GLY A 347 24.93 -14.15 -35.22
C GLY A 347 25.46 -15.47 -34.65
N GLU A 348 26.04 -15.47 -33.44
CA GLU A 348 26.62 -16.65 -32.82
C GLU A 348 25.56 -17.57 -32.20
N GLU A 349 25.86 -18.87 -32.16
CA GLU A 349 25.01 -19.87 -31.52
C GLU A 349 25.01 -19.72 -29.99
N ILE A 350 23.82 -19.64 -29.41
CA ILE A 350 23.61 -19.59 -27.96
C ILE A 350 23.55 -21.02 -27.41
N LYS A 351 24.67 -21.49 -26.85
CA LYS A 351 24.79 -22.85 -26.28
C LYS A 351 23.89 -23.11 -25.06
N LYS A 352 23.68 -22.09 -24.20
CA LYS A 352 22.84 -22.20 -23.00
C LYS A 352 21.90 -21.00 -22.92
N LEU A 353 20.70 -21.15 -23.48
CA LEU A 353 19.73 -20.07 -23.59
C LEU A 353 19.39 -19.43 -22.24
N GLY A 354 19.07 -20.21 -21.21
CA GLY A 354 18.76 -19.66 -19.89
C GLY A 354 19.91 -18.85 -19.26
N GLY A 355 21.16 -19.27 -19.48
CA GLY A 355 22.34 -18.52 -19.05
C GLY A 355 22.48 -17.21 -19.82
N TYR A 356 22.27 -17.25 -21.14
CA TYR A 356 22.29 -16.05 -21.98
C TYR A 356 21.18 -15.07 -21.60
N LEU A 357 19.96 -15.55 -21.31
CA LEU A 357 18.85 -14.72 -20.85
C LEU A 357 19.20 -14.01 -19.54
N TYR A 358 19.76 -14.75 -18.56
CA TYR A 358 20.26 -14.20 -17.31
C TYR A 358 21.39 -13.18 -17.53
N ASP A 359 22.31 -13.47 -18.44
CA ASP A 359 23.54 -12.71 -18.56
C ASP A 359 23.47 -11.45 -19.42
N LYS A 360 22.69 -11.51 -20.51
CA LYS A 360 22.71 -10.54 -21.61
C LYS A 360 21.35 -9.88 -21.85
N VAL A 361 20.25 -10.62 -21.65
CA VAL A 361 18.90 -10.12 -21.97
C VAL A 361 18.25 -9.45 -20.77
N PHE A 362 18.46 -9.99 -19.56
CA PHE A 362 17.83 -9.54 -18.32
C PHE A 362 18.87 -9.17 -17.25
N PRO A 363 19.56 -8.02 -17.39
CA PRO A 363 20.57 -7.59 -16.44
C PRO A 363 20.04 -7.36 -15.02
N GLU A 364 18.71 -7.24 -14.85
CA GLU A 364 18.05 -7.14 -13.55
C GLU A 364 18.27 -8.38 -12.69
N LEU A 365 18.53 -9.56 -13.27
CA LEU A 365 18.74 -10.80 -12.53
C LEU A 365 20.13 -10.92 -11.85
N LYS A 366 21.06 -10.00 -12.17
CA LYS A 366 22.41 -9.94 -11.58
C LYS A 366 22.50 -9.06 -10.34
N LYS A 367 21.46 -8.31 -10.05
CA LYS A 367 21.36 -7.39 -8.91
C LYS A 367 20.52 -8.02 -7.83
#